data_AF-A0A7M1AXY1-F1
#
_entry.id   AF-A0A7M1AXY1-F1
#
_cell.length_a   1.000
_cell.length_b   1.000
_cell.length_c   1.000
_cell.angle_alpha   90.00
_cell.angle_beta   90.00
_cell.angle_gamma   90.00
#
_symmetry.space_group_name_H-M   'P 1'
#
loop_
_entity.id
_entity.type
_entity.pdbx_description
1 polymer ?
#
loop_
_entity_poly.entity_id
_entity_poly.type
_entity_poly.pdbx_seq_one_letter_code
_entity_poly.pdbx_strand_id
1 'polypeptide(L)'
;MLVSALMLFAHKIGFDPTSITHYYLGDGELLLQKSNEGILKLILPHIFAFGVLSFVLIHFLIFTSYKKKRYTFSVIYILLTTQTLEIFSPFLIINISEYFSYLKLISFVFYMALIPLIFFWLFKSILED
;
A
#
# COMPACT_ATOMS: atom_id res chain seq x y z
N MET A 1 -4.24 11.94 6.39
CA MET A 1 -3.48 11.14 5.40
C MET A 1 -4.16 9.81 5.05
N LEU A 2 -4.54 8.97 6.02
CA LEU A 2 -5.21 7.69 5.72
C LEU A 2 -6.60 7.89 5.05
N VAL A 3 -7.43 8.78 5.61
CA VAL A 3 -8.75 9.09 5.03
C VAL A 3 -8.62 9.64 3.60
N SER A 4 -7.67 10.54 3.36
CA SER A 4 -7.41 11.07 2.02
C SER A 4 -6.95 9.98 1.04
N ALA A 5 -6.13 9.03 1.49
CA ALA A 5 -5.72 7.89 0.66
C ALA A 5 -6.91 6.99 0.31
N LEU A 6 -7.80 6.68 1.27
CA LEU A 6 -9.03 5.93 1.04
C LEU A 6 -9.96 6.65 0.04
N MET A 7 -10.17 7.95 0.23
CA MET A 7 -11.01 8.75 -0.66
C MET A 7 -10.44 8.81 -2.09
N LEU A 8 -9.12 9.00 -2.23
CA LEU A 8 -8.46 9.00 -3.53
C LEU A 8 -8.55 7.63 -4.20
N PHE A 9 -8.37 6.55 -3.45
CA PHE A 9 -8.52 5.20 -3.97
C PHE A 9 -9.96 4.94 -4.43
N ALA A 10 -10.94 5.28 -3.59
CA ALA A 10 -12.36 5.14 -3.91
C ALA A 10 -12.78 5.93 -5.14
N HIS A 11 -12.34 7.20 -5.24
CA HIS A 11 -12.77 8.11 -6.29
C HIS A 11 -12.03 7.87 -7.62
N LYS A 12 -10.74 7.51 -7.60
CA LYS A 12 -9.96 7.33 -8.84
C LYS A 12 -9.94 5.91 -9.37
N ILE A 13 -9.97 4.91 -8.49
CA ILE A 13 -9.76 3.51 -8.86
C ILE A 13 -11.01 2.68 -8.55
N GLY A 14 -11.62 2.88 -7.37
CA GLY A 14 -12.73 2.07 -6.87
C GLY A 14 -12.25 0.89 -6.01
N PHE A 15 -13.15 0.39 -5.16
CA PHE A 15 -12.89 -0.73 -4.25
C PHE A 15 -13.25 -2.11 -4.84
N ASP A 16 -13.61 -2.15 -6.12
CA ASP A 16 -13.96 -3.39 -6.80
C ASP A 16 -12.83 -3.84 -7.74
N PRO A 17 -12.48 -5.15 -7.77
CA PRO A 17 -11.48 -5.68 -8.68
C PRO A 17 -11.73 -5.33 -10.16
N THR A 18 -13.00 -5.27 -10.59
CA THR A 18 -13.32 -4.88 -11.97
C THR A 18 -12.97 -3.42 -12.23
N SER A 19 -13.27 -2.51 -11.30
CA SER A 19 -12.92 -1.08 -11.41
C SER A 19 -11.41 -0.88 -11.47
N ILE A 20 -10.65 -1.68 -10.69
CA ILE A 20 -9.18 -1.70 -10.75
C ILE A 20 -8.71 -2.15 -12.14
N THR A 21 -9.26 -3.26 -12.67
CA THR A 21 -8.91 -3.77 -14.00
C THR A 21 -9.20 -2.72 -15.08
N HIS A 22 -10.40 -2.12 -15.07
CA HIS A 22 -10.77 -1.05 -16.01
C HIS A 22 -9.85 0.17 -15.91
N TYR A 23 -9.41 0.55 -14.71
CA TYR A 23 -8.50 1.68 -14.53
C TYR A 23 -7.13 1.45 -15.19
N TYR A 24 -6.60 0.22 -15.13
CA TYR A 24 -5.26 -0.10 -15.64
C TYR A 24 -5.26 -0.62 -17.10
N LEU A 25 -6.18 -1.52 -17.44
CA LEU A 25 -6.30 -2.11 -18.78
C LEU A 25 -7.16 -1.27 -19.73
N GLY A 26 -7.97 -0.34 -19.20
CA GLY A 26 -8.96 0.38 -19.98
C GLY A 26 -10.25 -0.43 -20.16
N ASP A 27 -11.30 0.22 -20.68
CA ASP A 27 -12.55 -0.44 -21.09
C ASP A 27 -12.79 -0.41 -22.61
N GLY A 28 -11.88 0.22 -23.37
CA GLY A 28 -11.97 0.36 -24.83
C GLY A 28 -12.83 1.52 -25.32
N GLU A 29 -13.66 2.15 -24.48
CA GLU A 29 -14.55 3.25 -24.88
C GLU A 29 -14.18 4.60 -24.24
N LEU A 30 -13.77 4.61 -22.96
CA LEU A 30 -13.52 5.84 -22.19
C LEU A 30 -12.09 5.94 -21.65
N LEU A 31 -11.43 4.80 -21.45
CA LEU A 31 -10.08 4.72 -20.86
C LEU A 31 -9.17 3.85 -21.71
N LEU A 32 -8.04 4.43 -22.12
CA LEU A 32 -6.95 3.68 -22.75
C LEU A 32 -6.10 2.97 -21.69
N GLN A 33 -5.61 1.77 -22.04
CA GLN A 33 -4.64 1.02 -21.24
C GLN A 33 -3.46 1.91 -20.85
N LYS A 34 -3.05 1.86 -19.58
CA LYS A 34 -1.88 2.62 -19.12
C LYS A 34 -0.62 2.03 -19.75
N SER A 35 0.25 2.90 -20.29
CA SER A 35 1.57 2.46 -20.76
C SER A 35 2.48 2.10 -19.58
N ASN A 36 3.46 1.23 -19.82
CA ASN A 36 4.48 0.90 -18.82
C ASN A 36 5.26 2.14 -18.35
N GLU A 37 5.49 3.11 -19.23
CA GLU A 37 6.08 4.42 -18.87
C GLU A 37 5.16 5.23 -17.94
N GLY A 38 3.85 5.23 -18.22
CA GLY A 38 2.85 5.88 -17.39
C GLY A 38 2.77 5.28 -16.00
N ILE A 39 2.85 3.94 -15.89
CA ILE A 39 2.94 3.26 -14.60
C ILE A 39 4.23 3.63 -13.88
N LEU A 40 5.37 3.68 -14.57
CA LEU A 40 6.64 4.01 -13.93
C LEU A 40 6.60 5.42 -13.32
N LYS A 41 6.02 6.39 -14.05
CA LYS A 41 5.79 7.76 -13.55
C LYS A 41 4.86 7.79 -12.32
N LEU A 42 3.96 6.82 -12.18
CA LEU A 42 3.12 6.65 -11.00
C LEU A 42 3.89 6.00 -9.85
N ILE A 43 4.65 4.93 -10.11
CA ILE A 43 5.35 4.12 -9.12
C ILE A 43 6.44 4.92 -8.41
N LEU A 44 7.25 5.71 -9.12
CA LEU A 44 8.36 6.47 -8.52
C LEU A 44 7.96 7.31 -7.29
N PRO A 45 6.97 8.23 -7.39
CA PRO A 45 6.56 9.02 -6.23
C PRO A 45 5.94 8.17 -5.12
N HIS A 46 5.32 7.02 -5.44
CA HIS A 46 4.74 6.12 -4.45
C HIS A 46 5.82 5.37 -3.66
N ILE A 47 6.86 4.87 -4.33
CA ILE A 47 8.04 4.27 -3.66
C ILE A 47 8.61 5.23 -2.64
N PHE A 48 8.77 6.51 -3.03
CA PHE A 48 9.31 7.51 -2.13
C PHE A 48 8.37 7.78 -0.95
N ALA A 49 7.10 8.13 -1.21
CA ALA A 49 6.16 8.50 -0.16
C ALA A 49 5.88 7.35 0.82
N PHE A 50 5.62 6.15 0.30
CA PHE A 50 5.27 4.99 1.10
C PHE A 50 6.51 4.43 1.80
N GLY A 51 7.66 4.47 1.10
CA GLY A 51 8.95 4.06 1.65
C GLY A 51 9.35 4.91 2.85
N VAL A 52 9.27 6.23 2.73
CA VAL A 52 9.58 7.15 3.83
C VAL A 52 8.62 6.96 5.00
N LEU A 53 7.31 6.85 4.75
CA LEU A 53 6.32 6.62 5.80
C LEU A 53 6.62 5.33 6.58
N SER A 54 6.76 4.21 5.87
CA SER A 54 7.03 2.92 6.49
C SER A 54 8.37 2.93 7.23
N PHE A 55 9.41 3.54 6.65
CA PHE A 55 10.70 3.70 7.30
C PHE A 55 10.59 4.44 8.63
N VAL A 56 9.91 5.59 8.66
CA VAL A 56 9.75 6.39 9.88
C VAL A 56 8.98 5.61 10.96
N LEU A 57 7.89 4.94 10.59
CA LEU A 57 7.10 4.13 11.52
C LEU A 57 7.91 2.98 12.12
N ILE A 58 8.65 2.24 11.27
CA ILE A 58 9.51 1.14 11.71
C ILE A 58 10.65 1.67 12.58
N HIS A 59 11.27 2.78 12.19
CA HIS A 59 12.37 3.40 12.92
C HIS A 59 11.96 3.76 14.35
N PHE A 60 10.80 4.41 14.53
CA PHE A 60 10.29 4.70 15.87
C PHE A 60 9.92 3.45 16.67
N LEU A 61 9.43 2.40 16.00
CA LEU A 61 9.05 1.16 16.67
C LEU A 61 10.25 0.48 17.36
N ILE A 62 11.47 0.67 16.85
CA ILE A 62 12.71 0.12 17.44
C ILE A 62 13.07 0.79 18.79
N PHE A 63 12.62 2.03 19.02
CA PHE A 63 12.86 2.74 20.29
C PHE A 63 11.84 2.39 21.39
N THR A 64 10.79 1.65 21.06
CA THR A 64 9.74 1.28 22.01
C THR A 64 10.06 0.01 22.81
N SER A 65 9.29 -0.25 23.85
CA SER A 65 9.29 -1.53 24.60
C SER A 65 8.95 -2.75 23.71
N TYR A 66 8.40 -2.51 22.51
CA TYR A 66 8.00 -3.54 21.54
C TYR A 66 9.17 -4.05 20.70
N LYS A 67 10.37 -3.44 20.76
CA LYS A 67 11.50 -3.74 19.85
C LYS A 67 11.96 -5.20 19.79
N LYS A 68 11.88 -5.95 20.90
CA LYS A 68 12.35 -7.35 20.99
C LYS A 68 11.23 -8.39 20.87
N LYS A 69 9.99 -7.96 20.67
CA LYS A 69 8.85 -8.87 20.63
C LYS A 69 8.78 -9.53 19.25
N ARG A 70 8.60 -10.86 19.22
CA ARG A 70 8.58 -11.63 17.96
C ARG A 70 7.55 -11.12 16.96
N TYR A 71 6.38 -10.68 17.44
CA TYR A 71 5.32 -10.14 16.58
C TYR A 71 5.69 -8.81 15.92
N THR A 72 6.59 -8.03 16.51
CA THR A 72 7.07 -6.76 15.93
C THR A 72 7.78 -7.01 14.61
N PHE A 73 8.66 -8.02 14.56
CA PHE A 73 9.30 -8.42 13.32
C PHE A 73 8.28 -8.88 12.27
N SER A 74 7.31 -9.70 12.65
CA SER A 74 6.25 -10.13 11.73
C SER A 74 5.50 -8.94 11.14
N VAL A 75 5.13 -7.94 11.95
CA VAL A 75 4.45 -6.74 11.46
C VAL A 75 5.33 -5.92 10.52
N ILE A 76 6.62 -5.78 10.81
CA ILE A 76 7.58 -5.10 9.93
C ILE A 76 7.65 -5.79 8.56
N TYR A 77 7.82 -7.13 8.55
CA TYR A 77 7.88 -7.89 7.30
C TYR A 77 6.57 -7.79 6.51
N ILE A 78 5.42 -7.95 7.17
CA ILE A 78 4.12 -7.83 6.51
C ILE A 78 3.91 -6.42 5.95
N LEU A 79 4.30 -5.36 6.68
CA LEU A 79 4.21 -3.98 6.19
C LEU A 79 5.03 -3.78 4.92
N LEU A 80 6.30 -4.21 4.92
CA LEU A 80 7.18 -4.06 3.76
C LEU A 80 6.71 -4.89 2.55
N THR A 81 6.25 -6.12 2.79
CA THR A 81 5.70 -6.97 1.73
C THR A 81 4.41 -6.39 1.16
N THR A 82 3.46 -5.99 1.99
CA THR A 82 2.18 -5.40 1.52
C THR A 82 2.40 -4.10 0.77
N GLN A 83 3.28 -3.23 1.25
CA GLN A 83 3.68 -2.02 0.52
C GLN A 83 4.27 -2.34 -0.85
N THR A 84 5.21 -3.30 -0.93
CA THR A 84 5.85 -3.67 -2.20
C THR A 84 4.81 -4.20 -3.18
N LEU A 85 3.91 -5.08 -2.73
CA LEU A 85 2.84 -5.61 -3.56
C LEU A 85 1.86 -4.53 -4.03
N GLU A 86 1.55 -3.55 -3.18
CA GLU A 86 0.68 -2.42 -3.55
C GLU A 86 1.31 -1.60 -4.68
N ILE A 87 2.60 -1.30 -4.58
CA ILE A 87 3.31 -0.44 -5.54
C ILE A 87 3.51 -1.16 -6.88
N PHE A 88 3.87 -2.45 -6.87
CA PHE A 88 4.22 -3.18 -8.08
C PHE A 88 3.04 -3.94 -8.72
N SER A 89 1.91 -4.11 -8.03
CA SER A 89 0.73 -4.75 -8.60
C SER A 89 0.21 -4.12 -9.91
N PRO A 90 0.27 -2.78 -10.15
CA PRO A 90 -0.06 -2.22 -11.45
C PRO A 90 0.76 -2.82 -12.60
N PHE A 91 2.05 -3.09 -12.38
CA PHE A 91 2.91 -3.71 -13.38
C PHE A 91 2.50 -5.16 -13.66
N LEU A 92 2.09 -5.91 -12.63
CA LEU A 92 1.59 -7.28 -12.77
C LEU A 92 0.24 -7.34 -13.49
N ILE A 93 -0.66 -6.37 -13.22
CA ILE A 93 -1.98 -6.27 -13.87
C ILE A 93 -1.81 -6.10 -15.38
N ILE A 94 -0.91 -5.21 -15.80
CA ILE A 94 -0.74 -4.87 -17.22
C ILE A 94 0.04 -5.95 -17.99
N ASN A 95 1.09 -6.50 -17.40
CA ASN A 95 2.01 -7.39 -18.13
C ASN A 95 1.74 -8.88 -17.93
N ILE A 96 1.01 -9.28 -16.89
CA ILE A 96 0.80 -10.70 -16.57
C ILE A 96 -0.68 -11.08 -16.67
N SER A 97 -1.55 -10.48 -15.84
CA SER A 97 -2.97 -10.86 -15.81
C SER A 97 -3.85 -9.87 -15.04
N GLU A 98 -5.11 -9.72 -15.47
CA GLU A 98 -6.14 -8.98 -14.75
C GLU A 98 -6.45 -9.52 -13.34
N TYR A 99 -6.17 -10.80 -13.04
CA TYR A 99 -6.37 -11.38 -11.71
C TYR A 99 -5.51 -10.71 -10.63
N PHE A 100 -4.45 -9.99 -11.00
CA PHE A 100 -3.65 -9.21 -10.07
C PHE A 100 -4.38 -7.95 -9.55
N SER A 101 -5.58 -7.64 -10.04
CA SER A 101 -6.48 -6.63 -9.46
C SER A 101 -6.86 -6.96 -8.01
N TYR A 102 -7.10 -8.24 -7.70
CA TYR A 102 -7.34 -8.70 -6.33
C TYR A 102 -6.13 -8.46 -5.44
N LEU A 103 -4.92 -8.71 -5.96
CA LEU A 103 -3.68 -8.46 -5.24
C LEU A 103 -3.51 -6.98 -4.91
N LYS A 104 -3.84 -6.07 -5.84
CA LYS A 104 -3.82 -4.62 -5.62
C LYS A 104 -4.77 -4.23 -4.48
N LEU A 105 -6.00 -4.75 -4.49
CA LEU A 105 -7.00 -4.44 -3.47
C LEU A 105 -6.58 -4.94 -2.08
N ILE A 106 -6.18 -6.22 -1.99
CA ILE A 106 -5.79 -6.84 -0.72
C ILE A 106 -4.55 -6.13 -0.16
N SER A 107 -3.51 -5.90 -0.97
CA SER A 107 -2.29 -5.22 -0.52
C SER A 107 -2.57 -3.80 -0.02
N PHE A 108 -3.42 -3.04 -0.71
CA PHE A 108 -3.85 -1.71 -0.26
C PHE A 108 -4.56 -1.75 1.09
N VAL A 109 -5.56 -2.63 1.26
CA VAL A 109 -6.33 -2.74 2.50
C VAL A 109 -5.43 -3.15 3.68
N PHE A 110 -4.57 -4.15 3.48
CA PHE A 110 -3.63 -4.59 4.53
C PHE A 110 -2.64 -3.48 4.91
N TYR A 111 -2.05 -2.80 3.93
CA TYR A 111 -1.13 -1.69 4.19
C TYR A 111 -1.82 -0.57 4.99
N MET A 112 -3.05 -0.21 4.58
CA MET A 112 -3.88 0.78 5.24
C MET A 112 -4.30 0.40 6.67
N ALA A 113 -4.46 -0.89 6.96
CA ALA A 113 -4.76 -1.39 8.30
C ALA A 113 -3.52 -1.45 9.21
N LEU A 114 -2.35 -1.73 8.66
CA LEU A 114 -1.10 -1.86 9.42
C LEU A 114 -0.58 -0.50 9.92
N ILE A 115 -0.73 0.56 9.14
CA ILE A 115 -0.31 1.91 9.55
C ILE A 115 -0.95 2.34 10.90
N PRO A 116 -2.28 2.34 11.07
CA PRO A 116 -2.91 2.72 12.34
C PRO A 116 -2.59 1.75 13.46
N LEU A 117 -2.39 0.45 13.18
CA LEU A 117 -1.93 -0.51 14.18
C LEU A 117 -0.55 -0.14 14.75
N ILE A 118 0.39 0.23 13.88
CA ILE A 118 1.73 0.64 14.30
C ILE A 118 1.66 1.96 15.08
N PHE A 119 0.86 2.93 14.61
CA PHE A 119 0.62 4.16 15.38
C PHE A 119 0.08 3.86 16.77
N PHE A 120 -0.92 2.97 16.88
CA PHE A 120 -1.47 2.58 18.18
C PHE A 120 -0.39 1.99 19.11
N TRP A 121 0.50 1.14 18.59
CA TRP A 121 1.62 0.61 19.39
C TRP A 121 2.64 1.68 19.80
N LEU A 122 2.95 2.62 18.90
CA LEU A 122 3.83 3.75 19.22
C LEU A 122 3.23 4.60 20.35
N PHE A 123 1.97 5.00 20.24
CA PHE A 123 1.30 5.78 21.29
C PHE A 123 1.16 5.02 22.59
N LYS A 124 0.85 3.72 22.52
CA LYS A 124 0.78 2.87 23.72
C LYS A 124 2.12 2.78 24.43
N SER A 125 3.23 2.71 23.69
CA SER A 125 4.56 2.72 24.32
C SER A 125 4.83 4.00 25.08
N ILE A 126 4.42 5.16 24.57
CA ILE A 126 4.61 6.46 25.25
C ILE A 126 3.86 6.51 26.58
N LEU A 127 2.72 5.82 26.71
CA LEU A 127 1.92 5.77 27.94
C LEU A 127 2.41 4.73 28.94
N GLU A 128 3.18 3.73 28.49
CA GLU A 128 3.73 2.65 29.31
C GLU A 128 5.13 2.99 29.87
N ASP A 129 5.76 4.05 29.37
CA ASP A 129 7.04 4.63 29.84
C ASP A 129 6.81 5.78 30.84
#